data_AF-A0A2S3XV95-F1
#
_entry.id   AF-A0A2S3XV95-F1
#
_cell.length_a   1.000
_cell.length_b   1.000
_cell.length_c   1.000
_cell.angle_alpha   90.00
_cell.angle_beta   90.00
_cell.angle_gamma   90.00
#
_symmetry.space_group_name_H-M   'P 1'
#
loop_
_entity.id
_entity.type
_entity.pdbx_description
1 polymer ?
#
loop_
_entity_poly.entity_id
_entity_poly.type
_entity_poly.pdbx_seq_one_letter_code
_entity_poly.pdbx_strand_id
1 'polypeptide(L)' 'MPASREHVPDLPLVTALSPGPVTSDDRSRLGCPSCGSSHVAQVLGDNGGVSYVCTACGHSWS' A
#
# COMPACT_ATOMS: atom_id res chain seq x y z
N MET A 1 -46.21 -4.39 -13.80
CA MET A 1 -45.66 -3.89 -12.52
C MET A 1 -44.30 -4.55 -12.29
N PRO A 2 -43.17 -3.90 -12.58
CA PRO A 2 -41.88 -4.39 -12.10
C PRO A 2 -41.60 -3.76 -10.72
N ALA A 3 -41.29 -4.61 -9.74
CA ALA A 3 -40.80 -4.15 -8.45
C ALA A 3 -39.40 -3.56 -8.66
N SER A 4 -39.25 -2.28 -8.32
CA SER A 4 -37.98 -1.58 -8.21
C SER A 4 -37.05 -2.38 -7.30
N ARG A 5 -36.03 -3.02 -7.88
CA ARG A 5 -34.92 -3.54 -7.10
C ARG A 5 -33.84 -2.47 -7.11
N GLU A 6 -33.93 -1.60 -6.11
CA GLU A 6 -32.95 -0.55 -5.84
C GLU A 6 -31.57 -1.20 -5.67
N HIS A 7 -30.72 -1.01 -6.68
CA HIS A 7 -29.30 -1.28 -6.57
C HIS A 7 -28.71 -0.13 -5.77
N VAL A 8 -28.55 -0.34 -4.46
CA VAL A 8 -27.70 0.51 -3.62
C VAL A 8 -26.27 0.25 -4.10
N PRO A 9 -25.57 1.22 -4.72
CA PRO A 9 -24.14 1.09 -4.84
C PRO A 9 -23.60 1.18 -3.42
N ASP A 10 -23.05 0.07 -2.94
CA ASP A 10 -22.26 0.03 -1.72
C ASP A 10 -21.20 1.11 -1.84
N LEU A 11 -21.32 2.09 -0.95
CA LEU A 11 -20.47 3.27 -0.86
C LEU A 11 -18.99 2.83 -0.93
N PRO A 12 -18.10 3.57 -1.63
CA PRO A 12 -16.68 3.35 -1.50
C PRO A 12 -16.26 3.86 -0.11
N LEU A 13 -16.48 3.04 0.92
CA LEU A 13 -15.87 3.21 2.22
C LEU A 13 -14.40 2.81 2.06
N VAL A 14 -13.60 3.74 1.58
CA VAL A 14 -12.37 4.19 2.22
C VAL A 14 -11.86 5.38 1.43
N THR A 15 -12.06 6.58 1.96
CA THR A 15 -11.03 7.60 1.81
C THR A 15 -9.83 7.06 2.58
N ALA A 16 -9.02 6.23 1.90
CA ALA A 16 -7.63 6.13 2.27
C ALA A 16 -7.13 7.57 2.17
N LEU A 17 -6.92 8.20 3.33
CA LEU A 17 -6.12 9.39 3.43
C LEU A 17 -4.79 9.01 2.79
N SER A 18 -4.64 9.30 1.49
CA SER A 18 -3.38 9.15 0.79
C SER A 18 -2.37 9.90 1.64
N PRO A 19 -1.39 9.21 2.25
CA PRO A 19 -0.20 9.91 2.68
C PRO A 19 0.31 10.54 1.38
N GLY A 20 0.32 11.88 1.32
CA GLY A 20 0.96 12.57 0.22
C GLY A 20 2.37 12.00 0.04
N PRO A 21 2.93 12.01 -1.17
CA PRO A 21 4.22 11.40 -1.44
C PRO A 21 5.25 12.00 -0.48
N VAL A 22 5.55 11.29 0.61
CA VAL A 22 6.70 11.58 1.44
C VAL A 22 7.86 11.29 0.52
N THR A 23 8.51 12.38 0.10
CA THR A 23 9.69 12.34 -0.73
C THR A 23 10.59 11.26 -0.19
N SER A 24 10.78 10.20 -0.97
CA SER A 24 11.75 9.14 -0.74
C SER A 24 13.14 9.76 -0.95
N ASP A 25 13.47 10.73 -0.09
CA ASP A 25 14.76 11.41 -0.04
C ASP A 25 15.68 10.54 0.80
N ASP A 26 16.00 9.37 0.25
CA ASP A 26 17.26 8.70 0.49
C ASP A 26 17.29 7.48 -0.44
N ARG A 27 17.88 7.63 -1.63
CA ARG A 27 18.16 6.49 -2.52
C ARG A 27 19.09 5.45 -1.86
N SER A 28 19.57 5.70 -0.64
CA SER A 28 20.41 4.83 0.19
C SER A 28 19.70 4.33 1.48
N ARG A 29 18.50 4.82 1.83
CA ARG A 29 17.70 4.37 2.98
C ARG A 29 16.26 4.11 2.54
N LEU A 30 16.00 2.88 2.13
CA LEU A 30 14.70 2.44 1.66
C LEU A 30 13.65 2.55 2.78
N GLY A 31 12.87 3.64 2.78
CA GLY A 31 11.77 3.88 3.71
C GLY A 31 10.44 3.31 3.21
N CYS A 32 9.55 2.95 4.12
CA CYS A 32 8.20 2.51 3.79
C CYS A 32 7.36 3.68 3.26
N PRO A 33 6.81 3.60 2.03
CA PRO A 33 6.02 4.69 1.45
C PRO A 33 4.67 4.91 2.15
N SER A 34 4.20 3.93 2.92
CA SER A 34 2.91 4.01 3.62
C SER A 34 2.98 4.68 4.98
N CYS A 35 4.06 4.49 5.74
CA CYS A 35 4.18 5.00 7.11
C CYS A 35 5.46 5.80 7.39
N GLY A 36 6.39 5.87 6.43
CA GLY A 36 7.68 6.54 6.58
C GLY A 36 8.72 5.81 7.43
N SER A 37 8.42 4.59 7.92
CA SER A 37 9.38 3.82 8.73
C SER A 37 10.53 3.28 7.90
N SER A 38 11.75 3.27 8.46
CA SER A 38 12.93 2.63 7.85
C SER A 38 13.01 1.12 8.08
N HIS A 39 12.08 0.54 8.86
CA HIS A 39 12.03 -0.90 9.11
C HIS A 39 11.43 -1.65 7.92
N VAL A 40 12.29 -1.97 6.95
CA VAL A 40 11.93 -2.67 5.71
C VAL A 40 12.77 -3.92 5.56
N ALA A 41 12.11 -5.05 5.31
CA ALA A 41 12.72 -6.31 4.92
C ALA A 41 12.67 -6.46 3.41
N GLN A 42 13.79 -6.85 2.81
CA GLN A 42 13.87 -7.22 1.41
C GLN A 42 13.66 -8.74 1.30
N VAL A 43 12.74 -9.15 0.42
CA VAL A 43 12.42 -10.53 0.11
C VAL A 43 12.86 -10.78 -1.33
N LEU A 44 13.80 -11.70 -1.53
CA LEU A 44 14.21 -12.12 -2.86
C LEU A 44 13.27 -13.23 -3.33
N GLY A 45 12.55 -12.96 -4.43
CA GLY A 45 11.72 -13.95 -5.09
C GLY A 45 12.55 -14.93 -5.92
N ASP A 46 11.95 -16.07 -6.21
CA ASP A 46 12.61 -17.21 -6.88
C ASP A 46 13.05 -16.87 -8.32
N ASN A 47 12.47 -15.83 -8.90
CA ASN A 47 12.76 -15.33 -10.25
C ASN A 47 13.81 -14.21 -10.30
N GLY A 48 14.49 -13.92 -9.17
CA GLY A 48 15.40 -12.78 -9.06
C GLY A 48 14.68 -11.43 -8.93
N GLY A 49 13.36 -11.44 -8.76
CA GLY A 49 12.58 -10.26 -8.40
C GLY A 49 12.81 -9.91 -6.93
N VAL A 50 12.73 -8.63 -6.61
CA VAL A 50 12.84 -8.15 -5.24
C VAL A 50 11.48 -7.61 -4.80
N SER A 51 11.02 -8.08 -3.65
CA SER A 51 9.88 -7.50 -2.96
C SER A 51 10.35 -6.89 -1.64
N TYR A 52 9.63 -5.89 -1.18
CA TYR A 52 9.93 -5.19 0.06
C TYR A 52 8.71 -5.24 0.96
N VAL A 53 8.93 -5.46 2.25
CA VAL A 53 7.88 -5.53 3.27
C VAL A 53 8.29 -4.67 4.44
N CYS A 54 7.45 -3.72 4.84
CA CYS A 54 7.66 -2.96 6.06
C CYS A 54 7.29 -3.82 7.27
N THR A 55 8.23 -4.06 8.18
CA THR A 55 7.98 -4.83 9.40
C THR A 55 7.32 -4.01 10.50
N ALA A 56 7.22 -2.68 10.32
CA ALA A 56 6.51 -1.80 11.24
C ALA A 56 5.00 -1.73 10.96
N CYS A 57 4.59 -1.61 9.69
CA CYS A 57 3.16 -1.44 9.31
C CYS A 57 2.58 -2.58 8.46
N GLY A 58 3.41 -3.51 7.97
CA GLY A 58 2.97 -4.62 7.11
C GLY A 58 2.75 -4.26 5.64
N HIS A 59 3.10 -3.05 5.21
CA HIS A 59 2.97 -2.65 3.80
C HIS A 59 3.99 -3.39 2.92
N SER A 60 3.54 -4.00 1.83
CA SER A 60 4.38 -4.71 0.86
C SER A 60 4.36 -4.04 -0.52
N TRP A 61 5.51 -3.97 -1.19
CA TRP A 61 5.66 -3.46 -2.56
C TRP A 61 6.74 -4.24 -3.33
N SER A 62 6.85 -4.03 -4.64
CA SER A 62 7.86 -4.64 -5.52
C SER A 62 8.47 -3.58 -6.43
#